data_AF-A0A6C0EII1-F1
#
_entry.id   AF-A0A6C0EII1-F1
#
_cell.length_a   1.000
_cell.length_b   1.000
_cell.length_c   1.000
_cell.angle_alpha   90.00
_cell.angle_beta   90.00
_cell.angle_gamma   90.00
#
_symmetry.space_group_name_H-M   'P 1'
#
loop_
_entity.id
_entity.type
_entity.pdbx_description
1 polymer ?
#
loop_
_entity_poly.entity_id
_entity_poly.type
_entity_poly.pdbx_seq_one_letter_code
_entity_poly.pdbx_strand_id
1 'polypeptide(L)'
;MSSNRLIYDTCAYSTKMNESVGPLEYVLNPMKYENCKKCRHELGLVGGTSVSHIKGNLVDLENDLRGATRISSLCPTKKYSPQSNNQINIEGKSCGPKRNIDTNLIHLPSCQMIRYKPTPLPPKINLDSCPQPIMNSVNGCQSNSCQSNSCQ
;
A
#
# COMPACT_ATOMS: atom_id res chain seq x y z
N MET A 1 47.95 -18.00 -1.54
CA MET A 1 47.06 -16.89 -1.09
C MET A 1 45.89 -16.81 -2.07
N SER A 2 44.65 -17.01 -1.64
CA SER A 2 43.49 -16.99 -2.55
C SER A 2 42.96 -15.57 -2.74
N SER A 3 42.76 -15.19 -4.00
CA SER A 3 42.27 -13.87 -4.41
C SER A 3 40.74 -13.76 -4.27
N ASN A 4 40.23 -13.65 -3.04
CA ASN A 4 38.80 -13.50 -2.75
C ASN A 4 38.31 -12.03 -2.75
N ARG A 5 39.02 -11.10 -3.42
CA ARG A 5 38.58 -9.70 -3.50
C ARG A 5 37.62 -9.49 -4.67
N LEU A 6 36.44 -8.93 -4.39
CA LEU A 6 35.38 -8.59 -5.36
C LEU A 6 35.83 -7.66 -6.50
N ILE A 7 36.99 -7.00 -6.37
CA ILE A 7 37.58 -6.13 -7.41
C ILE A 7 38.07 -6.92 -8.63
N TYR A 8 38.32 -8.22 -8.46
CA TYR A 8 38.75 -9.15 -9.50
C TYR A 8 37.57 -9.91 -10.13
N ASP A 9 36.34 -9.56 -9.74
CA ASP A 9 35.13 -10.04 -10.41
C ASP A 9 35.08 -9.35 -11.78
N THR A 10 35.33 -10.09 -12.85
CA THR A 10 35.55 -9.53 -14.20
C THR A 10 34.37 -8.70 -14.70
N CYS A 11 33.16 -9.05 -14.27
CA CYS A 11 31.91 -8.35 -14.52
C CYS A 11 31.84 -6.93 -13.88
N ALA A 12 32.64 -6.67 -12.85
CA ALA A 12 32.56 -5.49 -11.99
C ALA A 12 33.25 -4.24 -12.51
N TYR A 13 34.35 -4.48 -13.21
CA TYR A 13 35.40 -3.49 -13.41
C TYR A 13 35.01 -2.47 -14.50
N SER A 14 34.27 -2.91 -15.52
CA SER A 14 33.82 -2.08 -16.64
C SER A 14 32.72 -1.08 -16.25
N THR A 15 31.81 -1.47 -15.34
CA THR A 15 30.69 -0.62 -14.92
C THR A 15 31.11 0.45 -13.92
N LYS A 16 32.12 0.16 -13.08
CA LYS A 16 32.61 1.05 -12.02
C LYS A 16 33.18 2.39 -12.50
N MET A 17 33.68 2.44 -13.73
CA MET A 17 34.18 3.68 -14.33
C MET A 17 33.07 4.69 -14.65
N ASN A 18 31.85 4.23 -14.92
CA ASN A 18 30.70 5.09 -15.26
C ASN A 18 29.97 5.67 -14.03
N GLU A 19 30.09 5.03 -12.87
CA GLU A 19 29.23 5.31 -11.70
C GLU A 19 29.89 6.22 -10.64
N SER A 20 31.15 6.62 -10.85
CA SER A 20 31.97 7.32 -9.85
C SER A 20 31.61 8.80 -9.59
N VAL A 21 30.47 9.30 -10.07
CA VAL A 21 30.16 10.75 -10.10
C VAL A 21 29.06 11.21 -9.11
N GLY A 22 28.86 10.50 -8.01
CA GLY A 22 28.11 11.05 -6.85
C GLY A 22 27.06 10.09 -6.32
N PRO A 23 27.14 9.74 -5.02
CA PRO A 23 26.04 10.14 -4.14
C PRO A 23 26.45 10.16 -2.65
N LEU A 24 26.99 11.28 -2.16
CA LEU A 24 27.27 11.46 -0.72
C LEU A 24 26.00 11.79 0.11
N GLU A 25 24.97 12.30 -0.55
CA GLU A 25 23.83 12.96 0.10
C GLU A 25 22.81 11.99 0.73
N TYR A 26 22.74 10.74 0.26
CA TYR A 26 21.73 9.77 0.71
C TYR A 26 22.05 9.13 2.08
N VAL A 27 23.33 9.04 2.45
CA VAL A 27 23.77 8.33 3.67
C VAL A 27 23.42 9.10 4.95
N LEU A 28 23.18 10.41 4.85
CA LEU A 28 23.12 11.30 6.00
C LEU A 28 21.70 11.66 6.48
N ASN A 29 20.63 10.96 6.05
CA ASN A 29 19.27 11.31 6.47
C ASN A 29 18.84 10.62 7.81
N PRO A 30 18.62 11.37 8.90
CA PRO A 30 18.25 10.84 10.21
C PRO A 30 16.77 10.45 10.37
N MET A 31 15.89 10.64 9.37
CA MET A 31 14.45 10.32 9.46
C MET A 31 14.09 8.83 9.25
N LYS A 32 15.03 7.90 9.47
CA LYS A 32 14.97 6.50 8.98
C LYS A 32 13.95 5.57 9.66
N TYR A 33 13.46 5.92 10.85
CA TYR A 33 12.67 4.98 11.67
C TYR A 33 11.16 5.22 11.55
N GLU A 34 10.42 4.12 11.49
CA GLU A 34 8.97 4.11 11.33
C GLU A 34 8.27 3.68 12.64
N ASN A 35 7.12 4.28 12.95
CA ASN A 35 6.33 3.94 14.14
C ASN A 35 5.70 2.55 14.00
N CYS A 36 5.79 1.71 15.04
CA CYS A 36 5.15 0.40 15.08
C CYS A 36 3.61 0.46 15.11
N LYS A 37 3.01 1.55 15.60
CA LYS A 37 1.55 1.75 15.69
C LYS A 37 1.06 2.70 14.60
N LYS A 38 1.07 2.23 13.36
CA LYS A 38 0.62 3.02 12.21
C LYS A 38 -0.89 2.97 12.09
N CYS A 39 -1.48 4.09 11.70
CA CYS A 39 -2.89 4.18 11.39
C CYS A 39 -3.14 5.30 10.38
N ARG A 40 -4.24 5.22 9.63
CA ARG A 40 -4.58 6.20 8.59
C ARG A 40 -5.55 7.25 9.13
N HIS A 41 -5.27 8.52 8.87
CA HIS A 41 -6.20 9.60 9.16
C HIS A 41 -7.40 9.61 8.19
N GLU A 42 -8.62 9.62 8.73
CA GLU A 42 -9.85 9.52 7.93
C GLU A 42 -10.00 10.70 6.97
N LEU A 43 -9.75 11.91 7.47
CA LEU A 43 -9.87 13.16 6.73
C LEU A 43 -8.55 13.63 6.11
N GLY A 44 -7.53 12.76 6.13
CA GLY A 44 -6.20 13.03 5.59
C GLY A 44 -5.41 14.05 6.42
N LEU A 45 -4.09 13.87 6.46
CA LEU A 45 -3.15 14.92 6.85
C LEU A 45 -2.30 15.25 5.63
N VAL A 46 -1.87 16.50 5.49
CA VAL A 46 -0.87 16.87 4.49
C VAL A 46 0.41 16.10 4.80
N GLY A 47 0.81 15.18 3.91
CA GLY A 47 1.94 14.28 4.12
C GLY A 47 1.64 13.01 4.93
N GLY A 48 0.38 12.70 5.22
CA GLY A 48 -0.03 11.45 5.88
C GLY A 48 -0.11 10.25 4.91
N THR A 49 -0.08 9.03 5.44
CA THR A 49 -0.20 7.80 4.67
C THR A 49 -1.65 7.55 4.25
N SER A 50 -2.01 7.87 2.99
CA SER A 50 -3.37 7.58 2.45
C SER A 50 -3.47 6.24 1.73
N VAL A 51 -2.34 5.54 1.54
CA VAL A 51 -2.22 4.36 0.68
C VAL A 51 -2.05 3.10 1.52
N SER A 52 -2.49 1.95 1.00
CA SER A 52 -2.22 0.62 1.56
C SER A 52 -0.71 0.35 1.65
N HIS A 53 -0.27 -0.18 2.79
CA HIS A 53 1.11 -0.65 2.96
C HIS A 53 1.23 -2.13 2.64
N ILE A 54 2.45 -2.63 2.50
CA ILE A 54 2.66 -4.08 2.41
C ILE A 54 2.39 -4.75 3.77
N LYS A 55 1.93 -5.99 3.73
CA LYS A 55 1.74 -6.83 4.92
C LYS A 55 3.06 -7.24 5.58
N GLY A 56 4.12 -7.42 4.79
CA GLY A 56 5.46 -7.69 5.28
C GLY A 56 6.13 -6.48 5.92
N ASN A 57 7.39 -6.67 6.37
CA ASN A 57 8.17 -5.58 6.93
C ASN A 57 8.58 -4.58 5.84
N LEU A 58 8.08 -3.34 5.94
CA LEU A 58 8.35 -2.25 5.00
C LEU A 58 9.86 -1.92 4.92
N VAL A 59 10.56 -1.97 6.06
CA VAL A 59 12.01 -1.74 6.11
C VAL A 59 12.77 -2.79 5.32
N ASP A 60 12.35 -4.06 5.40
CA ASP A 60 13.02 -5.14 4.67
C ASP A 60 12.68 -5.09 3.17
N LEU A 61 11.46 -4.70 2.79
CA LEU A 61 11.09 -4.41 1.40
C LEU A 61 11.97 -3.28 0.85
N GLU A 62 12.05 -2.14 1.53
CA GLU A 62 12.87 -1.01 1.09
C GLU A 62 14.35 -1.37 1.05
N ASN A 63 14.85 -2.13 2.03
CA ASN A 63 16.23 -2.62 1.98
C ASN A 63 16.47 -3.54 0.78
N ASP A 64 15.47 -4.33 0.39
CA ASP A 64 15.56 -5.24 -0.75
C ASP A 64 15.44 -4.52 -2.10
N LEU A 65 14.52 -3.56 -2.23
CA LEU A 65 14.38 -2.68 -3.39
C LEU A 65 15.62 -1.79 -3.56
N ARG A 66 16.23 -1.35 -2.45
CA ARG A 66 17.53 -0.66 -2.44
C ARG A 66 18.73 -1.59 -2.64
N GLY A 67 18.51 -2.91 -2.72
CA GLY A 67 19.54 -3.90 -2.98
C GLY A 67 20.51 -4.19 -1.83
N ALA A 68 20.25 -3.67 -0.62
CA ALA A 68 21.13 -3.83 0.55
C ALA A 68 21.09 -5.25 1.16
N THR A 69 20.00 -5.98 0.95
CA THR A 69 19.77 -7.36 1.44
C THR A 69 20.57 -8.41 0.67
N ARG A 70 21.05 -8.10 -0.53
CA ARG A 70 21.79 -9.04 -1.40
C ARG A 70 23.29 -9.00 -1.12
N ILE A 71 23.97 -10.11 -1.33
CA ILE A 71 25.42 -10.17 -1.24
C ILE A 71 25.96 -9.29 -2.37
N SER A 72 26.85 -8.37 -2.01
CA SER A 72 27.54 -7.53 -2.99
C SER A 72 28.45 -8.41 -3.84
N SER A 73 27.94 -8.89 -4.98
CA SER A 73 28.73 -9.46 -6.07
C SER A 73 28.35 -8.77 -7.36
N LEU A 74 29.28 -8.67 -8.29
CA LEU A 74 29.01 -7.98 -9.55
C LEU A 74 28.37 -8.89 -10.57
N CYS A 75 28.41 -10.20 -10.33
CA CYS A 75 27.67 -11.23 -11.06
C CYS A 75 26.15 -10.95 -11.15
N PRO A 76 25.54 -10.99 -12.36
CA PRO A 76 24.12 -10.74 -12.57
C PRO A 76 23.20 -11.79 -11.92
N THR A 77 23.69 -13.01 -11.70
CA THR A 77 22.95 -14.10 -11.05
C THR A 77 22.60 -13.84 -9.59
N LYS A 78 23.31 -12.92 -8.93
CA LYS A 78 23.03 -12.54 -7.53
C LYS A 78 22.32 -11.19 -7.42
N LYS A 79 21.97 -10.58 -8.56
CA LYS A 79 21.10 -9.39 -8.62
C LYS A 79 19.65 -9.79 -8.44
N TYR A 80 18.78 -8.81 -8.31
CA TYR A 80 17.34 -9.06 -8.18
C TYR A 80 16.80 -9.79 -9.42
N SER A 81 16.15 -10.93 -9.19
CA SER A 81 15.30 -11.58 -10.17
C SER A 81 13.87 -11.52 -9.66
N PRO A 82 12.93 -10.89 -10.39
CA PRO A 82 11.53 -10.86 -9.99
C PRO A 82 10.98 -12.29 -9.98
N GLN A 83 10.37 -12.69 -8.87
CA GLN A 83 9.57 -13.92 -8.80
C GLN A 83 8.12 -13.57 -9.10
N SER A 84 7.38 -14.46 -9.77
CA SER A 84 5.96 -14.27 -10.11
C SER A 84 5.02 -14.34 -8.89
N ASN A 85 5.54 -14.76 -7.75
CA ASN A 85 4.78 -14.90 -6.52
C ASN A 85 4.96 -13.60 -5.75
N ASN A 86 3.89 -13.01 -5.19
CA ASN A 86 3.88 -11.77 -4.40
C ASN A 86 4.68 -11.87 -3.07
N GLN A 87 5.79 -12.58 -3.07
CA GLN A 87 6.67 -12.83 -1.95
C GLN A 87 8.11 -12.59 -2.37
N ILE A 88 8.83 -11.82 -1.56
CA ILE A 88 10.26 -11.58 -1.73
C ILE A 88 11.00 -12.44 -0.72
N ASN A 89 11.84 -13.34 -1.22
CA ASN A 89 12.70 -14.18 -0.40
C ASN A 89 14.08 -13.52 -0.28
N ILE A 90 14.40 -13.03 0.92
CA ILE A 90 15.74 -12.55 1.24
C ILE A 90 16.55 -13.74 1.75
N GLU A 91 17.58 -14.11 0.98
CA GLU A 91 18.58 -15.07 1.43
C GLU A 91 19.36 -14.48 2.61
N GLY A 92 19.43 -15.23 3.71
CA GLY A 92 20.19 -14.82 4.88
C GLY A 92 21.68 -14.67 4.53
N LYS A 93 22.28 -13.54 4.88
CA LYS A 93 23.74 -13.37 4.88
C LYS A 93 24.32 -14.12 6.07
N SER A 94 25.59 -14.53 6.01
CA SER A 94 26.44 -15.17 7.05
C SER A 94 25.84 -15.44 8.45
N CYS A 95 25.30 -14.43 9.16
CA CYS A 95 24.70 -14.56 10.50
C CYS A 95 23.23 -14.08 10.62
N GLY A 96 22.62 -13.60 9.54
CA GLY A 96 21.23 -13.14 9.50
C GLY A 96 20.27 -14.26 9.08
N PRO A 97 19.11 -14.40 9.73
CA PRO A 97 18.12 -15.40 9.34
C PRO A 97 17.54 -15.08 7.94
N LYS A 98 17.17 -16.12 7.20
CA LYS A 98 16.37 -15.99 5.97
C LYS A 98 15.04 -15.33 6.30
N ARG A 99 14.59 -14.38 5.46
CA ARG A 99 13.33 -13.67 5.65
C ARG A 99 12.47 -13.79 4.40
N ASN A 100 11.17 -13.91 4.59
CA ASN A 100 10.18 -13.84 3.52
C ASN A 100 9.31 -12.61 3.78
N ILE A 101 9.15 -11.78 2.75
CA ILE A 101 8.35 -10.56 2.81
C ILE A 101 7.12 -10.78 1.93
N ASP A 102 5.95 -10.68 2.54
CA ASP A 102 4.68 -10.69 1.84
C ASP A 102 4.40 -9.29 1.26
N THR A 103 4.28 -9.19 -0.06
CA THR A 103 4.05 -7.92 -0.78
C THR A 103 2.56 -7.61 -0.98
N ASN A 104 1.66 -8.45 -0.46
CA ASN A 104 0.23 -8.16 -0.49
C ASN A 104 -0.08 -6.86 0.26
N LEU A 105 -0.98 -6.06 -0.32
CA LEU A 105 -1.37 -4.75 0.18
C LEU A 105 -2.39 -4.92 1.32
N ILE A 106 -2.13 -4.26 2.46
CA ILE A 106 -3.03 -4.17 3.60
C ILE A 106 -3.38 -2.71 3.89
N HIS A 107 -4.67 -2.47 4.12
CA HIS A 107 -5.19 -1.16 4.46
C HIS A 107 -5.05 -0.94 5.97
N LEU A 108 -4.56 0.23 6.36
CA LEU A 108 -4.41 0.59 7.77
C LEU A 108 -5.77 0.90 8.40
N PRO A 109 -5.96 0.58 9.69
CA PRO A 109 -7.15 1.00 10.41
C PRO A 109 -7.24 2.52 10.48
N SER A 110 -8.46 3.04 10.54
CA SER A 110 -8.68 4.47 10.69
C SER A 110 -8.34 4.94 12.11
N CYS A 111 -7.72 6.11 12.21
CA CYS A 111 -7.45 6.80 13.47
C CYS A 111 -7.51 8.30 13.24
N GLN A 112 -7.77 9.08 14.29
CA GLN A 112 -7.89 10.52 14.13
C GLN A 112 -7.20 11.25 15.28
N MET A 113 -6.28 12.16 14.95
CA MET A 113 -5.62 13.02 15.93
C MET A 113 -6.40 14.31 16.22
N ILE A 114 -7.13 14.83 15.22
CA ILE A 114 -7.94 16.04 15.34
C ILE A 114 -9.41 15.65 15.42
N ARG A 115 -10.06 15.91 16.56
CA ARG A 115 -11.49 15.63 16.73
C ARG A 115 -12.33 16.63 15.94
N TYR A 116 -12.94 16.22 14.84
CA TYR A 116 -13.92 17.03 14.11
C TYR A 116 -15.31 16.87 14.73
N LYS A 117 -16.08 17.96 14.74
CA LYS A 117 -17.50 17.90 15.10
C LYS A 117 -18.26 17.19 13.97
N PRO A 118 -19.29 16.38 14.28
CA PRO A 118 -20.12 15.78 13.24
C PRO A 118 -20.79 16.88 12.41
N THR A 119 -20.96 16.63 11.11
CA THR A 119 -21.74 17.52 10.25
C THR A 119 -23.19 17.54 10.74
N PRO A 120 -23.80 18.71 10.98
CA PRO A 120 -25.20 18.77 11.36
C PRO A 120 -26.05 18.15 10.25
N LEU A 121 -26.93 17.22 10.62
CA LEU A 121 -27.89 16.69 9.65
C LEU A 121 -28.86 17.81 9.24
N PRO A 122 -29.29 17.83 7.97
CA PRO A 122 -30.35 18.74 7.58
C PRO A 122 -31.62 18.44 8.39
N PRO A 123 -32.46 19.45 8.66
CA PRO A 123 -33.76 19.23 9.27
C PRO A 123 -34.58 18.26 8.39
N LYS A 124 -35.41 17.45 9.03
CA LYS A 124 -36.28 16.50 8.34
C LYS A 124 -37.15 17.24 7.32
N ILE A 125 -37.22 16.74 6.10
CA ILE A 125 -38.11 17.28 5.08
C ILE A 125 -39.57 17.05 5.49
N ASN A 126 -40.39 18.10 5.45
CA ASN A 126 -41.83 17.99 5.66
C ASN A 126 -42.49 17.49 4.36
N LEU A 127 -42.81 16.20 4.33
CA LEU A 127 -43.46 15.57 3.17
C LEU A 127 -44.93 15.99 3.00
N ASP A 128 -45.53 16.60 4.03
CA ASP A 128 -46.93 17.05 4.02
C ASP A 128 -47.20 18.20 3.04
N SER A 129 -46.15 18.94 2.64
CA SER A 129 -46.24 20.03 1.67
C SER A 129 -45.90 19.60 0.24
N CYS A 130 -45.55 18.33 0.01
CA CYS A 130 -45.27 17.83 -1.33
C CYS A 130 -46.59 17.43 -2.00
N PRO A 131 -47.04 18.11 -3.07
CA PRO A 131 -48.15 17.60 -3.86
C PRO A 131 -47.78 16.22 -4.38
N GLN A 132 -48.71 15.26 -4.26
CA GLN A 132 -48.51 13.93 -4.82
C GLN A 132 -48.19 14.06 -6.31
N PRO A 133 -47.18 13.33 -6.84
CA PRO A 133 -46.89 13.36 -8.26
C PRO A 133 -48.16 12.96 -9.01
N ILE A 134 -48.56 13.78 -9.98
CA ILE A 134 -49.69 13.48 -10.86
C ILE A 134 -49.23 12.33 -11.76
N MET A 135 -49.54 11.11 -11.32
CA MET A 135 -49.39 9.93 -12.16
C MET A 135 -50.49 10.00 -13.20
N ASN A 136 -50.15 10.26 -14.46
CA ASN A 136 -51.08 10.01 -15.57
C ASN A 136 -51.34 8.50 -15.57
N SER A 137 -52.43 8.06 -14.95
CA SER A 137 -52.88 6.68 -15.01
C SER A 137 -53.19 6.38 -16.47
N VAL A 138 -52.23 5.77 -17.16
CA VAL A 138 -52.55 5.06 -18.40
C VAL A 138 -53.55 3.99 -17.98
N ASN A 139 -54.77 4.11 -18.50
CA ASN A 139 -55.87 3.15 -18.30
C ASN A 139 -55.31 1.72 -18.43
N GLY A 140 -55.26 1.01 -17.32
CA GLY A 140 -54.58 -0.27 -17.23
C GLY A 140 -55.11 -1.12 -16.09
N CYS A 141 -56.00 -2.04 -16.48
CA CYS A 141 -56.55 -3.17 -15.75
C CYS A 141 -57.74 -2.89 -14.81
N GLN A 142 -58.86 -3.45 -15.25
CA GLN A 142 -60.15 -3.51 -14.55
C GLN A 142 -60.00 -4.18 -13.18
N SER A 143 -60.74 -3.60 -12.23
CA SER A 143 -61.22 -4.17 -10.97
C SER A 143 -60.74 -5.60 -10.66
N ASN A 144 -59.76 -5.71 -9.77
CA ASN A 144 -59.77 -6.76 -8.76
C ASN A 144 -59.48 -6.12 -7.40
N SER A 145 -60.44 -6.26 -6.51
CA SER A 145 -60.41 -5.76 -5.15
C SER A 145 -59.26 -6.40 -4.35
N CYS A 146 -58.28 -5.61 -3.96
CA CYS A 146 -57.34 -6.02 -2.92
C CYS A 146 -58.04 -5.91 -1.55
N GLN A 147 -58.59 -7.02 -1.06
CA GLN A 147 -58.77 -7.20 0.37
C GLN A 147 -57.45 -7.72 0.96
N SER A 148 -57.15 -7.21 2.15
CA SER A 148 -55.92 -7.33 2.93
C SER A 148 -55.22 -8.70 2.86
N ASN A 149 -53.91 -8.64 2.56
CA ASN A 149 -52.89 -9.65 2.86
C ASN A 149 -53.03 -11.02 2.16
N SER A 150 -53.02 -11.04 0.83
CA SER A 150 -52.28 -12.02 0.01
C SER A 150 -52.55 -11.77 -1.47
N CYS A 151 -51.50 -11.71 -2.29
CA CYS A 151 -51.64 -11.68 -3.74
C CYS A 151 -51.75 -13.12 -4.26
N GLN A 152 -52.79 -13.40 -5.05
CA GLN A 152 -52.76 -14.41 -6.10
C GLN A 152 -52.74 -13.70 -7.44
#